data_AF-A0A6A7MCH1-F1
#
_entry.id   AF-A0A6A7MCH1-F1
#
_cell.length_a   1.000
_cell.length_b   1.000
_cell.length_c   1.000
_cell.angle_alpha   90.00
_cell.angle_beta   90.00
_cell.angle_gamma   90.00
#
_symmetry.space_group_name_H-M   'P 1'
#
loop_
_entity.id
_entity.type
_entity.pdbx_description
1 polymer ?
#
loop_
_entity_poly.entity_id
_entity_poly.type
_entity_poly.pdbx_seq_one_letter_code
_entity_poly.pdbx_strand_id
1 'polypeptide(L)' 'MADQSERSARLLVRALFYATDGEPRWWVLPANLNDLTREAVSVAVARGWMLDRGDSVSLTDAGRDLVKNR' A
#
# COMPACT_ATOMS: atom_id res chain seq x y z
N MET A 1 2.46 -18.79 1.52
CA MET A 1 3.22 -17.56 1.80
C MET A 1 2.72 -16.40 0.95
N ALA A 2 2.67 -16.53 -0.39
CA ALA A 2 2.12 -15.48 -1.28
C ALA A 2 0.74 -14.94 -0.87
N ASP A 3 -0.20 -15.82 -0.46
CA ASP A 3 -1.53 -15.40 -0.04
C ASP A 3 -1.56 -14.55 1.23
N GLN A 4 -0.61 -14.76 2.15
CA GLN A 4 -0.54 -13.99 3.39
C GLN A 4 0.02 -12.60 3.12
N SER A 5 1.10 -12.51 2.35
CA SER A 5 1.72 -11.23 1.95
C SER A 5 0.77 -10.41 1.08
N GLU A 6 0.00 -11.04 0.19
CA GLU A 6 -1.05 -10.37 -0.59
C GLU A 6 -2.21 -9.87 0.28
N ARG A 7 -2.67 -10.66 1.25
CA ARG A 7 -3.69 -10.20 2.21
C ARG A 7 -3.19 -9.01 3.01
N SER A 8 -1.96 -9.06 3.50
CA SER A 8 -1.32 -7.94 4.21
C SER A 8 -1.19 -6.69 3.33
N ALA A 9 -0.82 -6.85 2.05
CA ALA A 9 -0.75 -5.76 1.09
C ALA A 9 -2.12 -5.11 0.84
N ARG A 10 -3.18 -5.91 0.71
CA ARG A 10 -4.55 -5.38 0.58
C ARG A 10 -5.01 -4.62 1.82
N LEU A 11 -4.68 -5.13 3.01
CA LEU A 11 -4.97 -4.45 4.28
C LEU A 11 -4.22 -3.11 4.38
N LEU A 12 -2.95 -3.09 3.98
CA LEU A 12 -2.13 -1.87 3.93
C LEU A 12 -2.70 -0.83 2.97
N VAL A 13 -3.02 -1.22 1.73
CA VAL A 13 -3.64 -0.35 0.73
C VAL A 13 -4.93 0.27 1.27
N ARG A 14 -5.75 -0.55 1.96
CA ARG A 14 -6.99 -0.08 2.56
C ARG A 14 -6.78 0.88 3.74
N ALA A 15 -5.80 0.60 4.59
CA ALA A 15 -5.44 1.49 5.69
C ALA A 15 -4.97 2.86 5.17
N LEU A 16 -4.13 2.87 4.13
CA LEU A 16 -3.68 4.09 3.48
C LEU A 16 -4.82 4.85 2.81
N PHE A 17 -5.75 4.14 2.15
CA PHE A 17 -6.90 4.76 1.51
C PHE A 17 -7.74 5.54 2.52
N TYR A 18 -8.10 4.94 3.64
CA TYR A 18 -8.87 5.65 4.67
C TYR A 18 -8.06 6.73 5.38
N ALA A 19 -6.75 6.55 5.58
CA ALA A 19 -5.90 7.58 6.19
C ALA A 19 -5.72 8.82 5.30
N THR A 20 -5.95 8.70 4.00
CA THR A 20 -5.79 9.76 3.00
C THR A 20 -7.13 10.24 2.45
N ASP A 21 -8.27 9.74 2.95
CA ASP A 21 -9.60 9.95 2.37
C ASP A 21 -9.69 9.58 0.88
N GLY A 22 -8.82 8.67 0.43
CA GLY A 22 -8.70 8.26 -0.97
C GLY A 22 -7.97 9.25 -1.86
N GLU A 23 -7.35 10.30 -1.31
CA GLU A 23 -6.58 11.27 -2.08
C GLU A 23 -5.20 10.68 -2.49
N PRO A 24 -4.73 10.95 -3.73
CA PRO A 24 -3.42 10.50 -4.20
C PRO A 24 -2.29 11.37 -3.60
N ARG A 25 -2.03 11.21 -2.31
CA ARG A 25 -0.96 11.90 -1.58
C ARG A 25 0.22 10.98 -1.34
N TRP A 26 1.42 11.57 -1.40
CA TRP A 26 2.63 10.92 -0.95
C TRP A 26 2.69 10.89 0.57
N TRP A 27 2.84 9.70 1.13
CA TRP A 27 2.91 9.46 2.56
C TRP A 27 4.30 8.94 2.93
N VAL A 28 4.97 9.65 3.84
CA VAL A 28 6.30 9.31 4.31
C VAL A 28 6.23 8.05 5.18
N LEU A 29 7.03 7.05 4.83
CA LEU A 29 7.16 5.83 5.60
C LEU A 29 8.07 6.06 6.82
N PRO A 30 7.75 5.49 7.99
CA PRO A 30 8.69 5.42 9.09
C PRO A 30 9.99 4.71 8.65
N ALA A 31 11.15 5.24 9.03
CA ALA A 31 12.44 4.65 8.66
C ALA A 31 12.60 3.19 9.12
N ASN A 32 11.92 2.81 10.22
CA ASN A 32 11.99 1.49 10.83
C ASN A 32 10.67 0.72 10.68
N LEU A 33 10.25 0.46 9.44
CA LEU A 33 9.20 -0.52 9.17
C LEU A 33 9.69 -1.93 9.51
N ASN A 34 8.84 -2.73 10.14
CA ASN A 34 9.08 -4.16 10.31
C ASN A 34 9.06 -4.89 8.95
N ASP A 35 9.63 -6.09 8.91
CA ASP A 35 9.78 -6.87 7.67
C ASP A 35 8.43 -7.18 7.01
N LEU A 36 7.40 -7.45 7.80
CA LEU A 36 6.06 -7.75 7.30
C LEU A 36 5.44 -6.56 6.56
N THR A 37 5.56 -5.35 7.11
CA THR A 37 5.06 -4.13 6.47
C THR A 37 5.87 -3.79 5.23
N ARG A 38 7.20 -4.01 5.27
CA ARG A 38 8.07 -3.81 4.12
C ARG A 38 7.72 -4.76 2.97
N GLU A 39 7.46 -6.03 3.28
CA GLU A 39 7.00 -7.02 2.31
C GLU A 39 5.63 -6.65 1.73
N ALA A 40 4.68 -6.22 2.58
CA ALA A 40 3.36 -5.78 2.12
C ALA A 40 3.42 -4.56 1.18
N VAL A 41 4.29 -3.58 1.46
CA VAL A 41 4.57 -2.45 0.55
C VAL A 41 5.13 -2.98 -0.76
N SER A 42 6.16 -3.84 -0.72
CA SER A 42 6.76 -4.40 -1.92
C SER A 42 5.76 -5.16 -2.80
N VAL A 43 4.86 -5.94 -2.19
CA VAL A 43 3.79 -6.65 -2.91
C VAL A 43 2.79 -5.67 -3.52
N ALA A 44 2.35 -4.65 -2.77
CA ALA A 44 1.42 -3.64 -3.27
C ALA A 44 1.99 -2.85 -4.46
N VAL A 45 3.29 -2.53 -4.41
CA VAL A 45 4.02 -1.88 -5.51
C VAL A 45 4.13 -2.81 -6.72
N ALA A 46 4.54 -4.07 -6.51
CA ALA A 46 4.64 -5.06 -7.59
C ALA A 46 3.29 -5.34 -8.27
N ARG A 47 2.18 -5.21 -7.54
CA ARG A 47 0.81 -5.32 -8.08
C ARG A 47 0.29 -4.03 -8.71
N GLY A 48 1.07 -2.94 -8.69
CA GLY A 48 0.69 -1.65 -9.26
C GLY A 48 -0.36 -0.89 -8.45
N TRP A 49 -0.61 -1.28 -7.19
CA TRP A 49 -1.56 -0.59 -6.29
C TRP A 49 -0.94 0.62 -5.59
N MET A 50 0.40 0.65 -5.51
CA MET A 50 1.16 1.72 -4.89
C MET A 50 2.35 2.11 -5.73
N LEU A 51 2.75 3.37 -5.62
CA LEU A 51 4.05 3.87 -6.06
C LEU A 51 4.95 4.01 -4.84
N ASP A 52 6.23 3.70 -5.02
CA ASP A 52 7.28 3.82 -4.00
C ASP A 52 8.43 4.68 -4.54
N ARG A 53 8.92 5.61 -3.72
CA ARG A 53 10.08 6.46 -3.99
C ARG A 53 11.22 6.26 -2.98
N GLY A 54 11.13 5.21 -2.16
CA GLY A 54 12.11 4.81 -1.15
C GLY A 54 11.74 5.25 0.25
N ASP A 55 11.44 6.54 0.45
CA ASP A 55 11.03 7.10 1.75
C ASP A 55 9.52 7.35 1.86
N SER A 56 8.80 7.26 0.74
CA SER A 56 7.41 7.66 0.62
C SER A 56 6.65 6.80 -0.36
N VAL A 57 5.37 6.59 -0.07
CA VAL A 57 4.47 5.81 -0.92
C VAL A 57 3.21 6.59 -1.26
N SER A 58 2.59 6.28 -2.39
CA SER A 58 1.30 6.85 -2.80
C SER A 58 0.41 5.77 -3.38
N LEU A 59 -0.91 5.88 -3.18
CA LEU A 59 -1.88 5.01 -3.86
C LEU A 59 -1.98 5.36 -5.35
N THR A 60 -2.01 4.35 -6.20
CA THR A 60 -2.40 4.48 -7.61
C THR A 60 -3.92 4.42 -7.76
N ASP A 61 -4.41 4.70 -8.96
CA ASP A 61 -5.83 4.54 -9.30
C ASP A 61 -6.29 3.09 -9.07
N ALA A 62 -5.48 2.11 -9.50
CA ALA A 62 -5.75 0.69 -9.26
C ALA A 62 -5.82 0.33 -7.77
N GLY A 63 -4.96 0.92 -6.94
CA GLY A 63 -5.00 0.74 -5.48
C GLY A 63 -6.27 1.33 -4.85
N ARG A 64 -6.74 2.47 -5.35
CA ARG A 64 -7.99 3.10 -4.88
C ARG A 64 -9.22 2.30 -5.31
N ASP A 65 -9.23 1.83 -6.55
CA ASP A 65 -10.32 1.01 -7.09
C ASP A 65 -10.44 -0.33 -6.35
N LEU A 66 -9.32 -0.91 -5.91
CA LEU A 66 -9.32 -2.12 -5.08
C LEU A 66 -10.08 -1.95 -3.76
N VAL A 67 -10.12 -0.74 -3.20
CA VAL A 67 -10.87 -0.45 -1.96
C VAL A 67 -12.33 -0.11 -2.25
N LYS A 68 -12.60 0.58 -3.37
CA LYS A 68 -13.95 0.99 -3.77
C LYS A 68 -14.81 -0.15 -4.34
N ASN A 69 -14.20 -1.09 -5.08
CA ASN A 69 -14.91 -2.19 -5.77
C ASN A 69 -15.08 -3.44 -4.91
N ARG A 70 -15.40 -3.29 -3.61
CA ARG A 70 -15.62 -4.41 -2.69
C ARG A 70 -17.10 -4.71 -2.47
#